data_AF-A0A6J5DUF2-F1
#
_entry.id   AF-A0A6J5DUF2-F1
#
_cell.length_a   1.000
_cell.length_b   1.000
_cell.length_c   1.000
_cell.angle_alpha   90.00
_cell.angle_beta   90.00
_cell.angle_gamma   90.00
#
_symmetry.space_group_name_H-M   'P 1'
#
loop_
_entity.id
_entity.type
_entity.pdbx_description
1 polymer ?
#
loop_
_entity_poly.entity_id
_entity_poly.type
_entity_poly.pdbx_seq_one_letter_code
_entity_poly.pdbx_strand_id
1 'polypeptide(L)' 'MSRTPWRFGDEPADDPMPAILDSIRRSDYLPSLAHMARALRRLQALDLDIILPMHGPAITHDIPRVLAGAIAHCEAAAG' A
#
# COMPACT_ATOMS: atom_id res chain seq x y z
N MET A 1 -6.85 31.77 -9.56
CA MET A 1 -6.57 30.34 -9.78
C MET A 1 -5.80 29.84 -8.56
N SER A 2 -6.46 29.17 -7.62
CA SER A 2 -5.81 28.58 -6.44
C SER A 2 -5.39 27.15 -6.79
N ARG A 3 -4.08 26.87 -6.77
CA ARG A 3 -3.57 25.49 -6.79
C ARG A 3 -3.67 24.96 -5.37
N THR A 4 -4.75 24.25 -5.06
CA THR A 4 -4.77 23.42 -3.86
C THR A 4 -3.67 22.36 -4.02
N PRO A 5 -2.67 22.29 -3.13
CA PRO A 5 -1.72 21.18 -3.17
C PRO A 5 -2.50 19.89 -2.93
N TRP A 6 -2.13 18.83 -3.64
CA TRP A 6 -2.63 17.49 -3.41
C TRP A 6 -2.36 17.11 -1.95
N ARG A 7 -3.32 17.34 -1.05
CA ARG A 7 -3.28 16.83 0.33
C ARG A 7 -3.61 15.35 0.24
N PHE A 8 -2.56 14.52 0.25
CA PHE A 8 -2.69 13.12 0.68
C PHE A 8 -3.34 13.15 2.06
N GLY A 9 -4.32 12.28 2.32
CA GLY A 9 -5.21 12.36 3.48
C GLY A 9 -4.44 12.64 4.77
N ASP A 10 -4.77 13.76 5.43
CA ASP A 10 -4.07 14.26 6.62
C ASP A 10 -4.32 13.43 7.89
N GLU A 11 -5.14 12.38 7.81
CA GLU A 11 -5.42 11.53 8.96
C GLU A 11 -4.44 10.35 8.98
N PRO A 12 -3.55 10.26 9.98
CA PRO A 12 -2.84 9.01 10.22
C PRO A 12 -3.90 7.94 10.48
N ALA A 13 -4.01 6.97 9.58
CA ALA A 13 -4.74 5.75 9.89
C ALA A 13 -3.89 4.98 10.90
N ASP A 14 -4.40 4.78 12.12
CA ASP A 14 -3.73 3.98 13.17
C ASP A 14 -3.31 2.59 12.64
N ASP A 15 -4.06 2.04 11.69
CA ASP A 15 -3.65 0.90 10.87
C ASP A 15 -4.08 1.09 9.40
N PRO A 16 -3.16 1.29 8.44
CA PRO A 16 -3.50 1.43 7.02
C PRO A 16 -3.87 0.11 6.35
N MET A 17 -3.64 -1.04 7.02
CA MET A 17 -3.80 -2.36 6.41
C MET A 17 -5.21 -2.66 5.89
N PRO A 18 -6.31 -2.43 6.64
CA PRO A 18 -7.65 -2.76 6.15
C PRO A 18 -8.00 -2.04 4.84
N ALA A 19 -7.60 -0.77 4.70
CA ALA A 19 -7.86 0.03 3.52
C ALA A 19 -7.05 -0.46 2.30
N ILE A 20 -5.78 -0.82 2.50
CA ILE A 20 -4.92 -1.38 1.45
C ILE A 20 -5.51 -2.70 0.94
N LEU A 21 -5.91 -3.58 1.85
CA LEU A 21 -6.47 -4.89 1.50
C LEU A 21 -7.82 -4.76 0.77
N ASP A 22 -8.70 -3.85 1.21
CA ASP A 22 -9.96 -3.58 0.51
C ASP A 22 -9.70 -3.04 -0.90
N SER A 23 -8.75 -2.11 -1.04
CA SER A 23 -8.37 -1.56 -2.35
C SER A 23 -7.84 -2.63 -3.29
N ILE A 24 -7.03 -3.59 -2.79
CA ILE A 24 -6.58 -4.73 -3.59
C ILE A 24 -7.79 -5.58 -4.02
N ARG A 25 -8.66 -5.98 -3.09
CA ARG A 25 -9.81 -6.84 -3.41
C ARG A 25 -10.78 -6.24 -4.42
N ARG A 26 -10.98 -4.92 -4.37
CA ARG A 26 -11.96 -4.20 -5.20
C ARG A 26 -11.39 -3.69 -6.53
N SER A 27 -10.08 -3.85 -6.75
CA SER A 27 -9.46 -3.34 -7.95
C SER A 27 -9.68 -4.33 -9.10
N ASP A 28 -10.56 -3.95 -10.03
CA ASP A 28 -10.77 -4.63 -11.31
C ASP A 28 -9.53 -4.60 -12.23
N TYR A 29 -8.47 -3.90 -11.80
CA TYR A 29 -7.25 -3.65 -12.57
C TYR A 29 -5.98 -4.06 -11.82
N LEU A 30 -6.03 -5.10 -10.99
CA LEU A 30 -4.79 -5.61 -10.43
C LEU A 30 -3.99 -6.36 -11.51
N PRO A 31 -2.72 -5.99 -11.77
CA PRO A 31 -1.80 -6.94 -12.39
C PRO A 31 -1.79 -8.22 -11.54
N SER A 32 -1.51 -9.36 -12.17
CA SER A 32 -1.45 -10.67 -11.50
C SER A 32 -0.88 -10.54 -10.07
N LEU A 33 -1.61 -11.05 -9.07
CA LEU A 33 -1.25 -10.93 -7.65
C LEU A 33 0.17 -11.41 -7.36
N ALA A 34 0.67 -12.38 -8.12
CA ALA A 34 2.05 -12.83 -8.08
C ALA A 34 3.06 -11.74 -8.51
N HIS A 35 2.72 -10.93 -9.52
CA HIS A 35 3.53 -9.77 -9.90
C HIS A 35 3.53 -8.70 -8.81
N MET A 36 2.38 -8.45 -8.19
CA MET A 36 2.27 -7.51 -7.07
C MET A 36 3.14 -7.96 -5.89
N ALA A 37 3.03 -9.22 -5.47
CA ALA A 37 3.89 -9.78 -4.41
C ALA A 37 5.38 -9.63 -4.73
N ARG A 38 5.79 -9.92 -5.97
CA ARG A 38 7.18 -9.74 -6.41
C ARG A 38 7.64 -8.28 -6.37
N ALA A 39 6.78 -7.33 -6.72
CA ALA A 39 7.09 -5.90 -6.63
C ALA A 39 7.25 -5.46 -5.17
N LEU A 40 6.32 -5.87 -4.29
CA LEU A 40 6.36 -5.53 -2.87
C LEU A 40 7.61 -6.11 -2.17
N ARG A 41 8.03 -7.34 -2.50
CA ARG A 41 9.29 -7.91 -1.96
C ARG A 41 10.53 -7.10 -2.33
N ARG A 42 10.54 -6.44 -3.49
CA ARG A 42 11.66 -5.55 -3.86
C ARG A 42 11.70 -4.31 -2.97
N LEU A 43 10.54 -3.82 -2.54
CA LEU A 43 10.44 -2.67 -1.64
C LEU A 43 10.94 -3.01 -0.22
N GLN A 44 10.80 -4.26 0.23
CA GLN A 44 11.31 -4.69 1.54
C GLN A 44 12.84 -4.60 1.68
N ALA A 45 13.58 -4.59 0.57
CA ALA A 45 15.03 -4.44 0.58
C ALA A 45 15.49 -2.97 0.74
N LEU A 46 14.54 -2.02 0.74
CA LEU A 46 14.81 -0.60 0.86
C LEU A 46 14.58 -0.16 2.30
N ASP A 47 15.38 0.80 2.76
CA ASP A 47 15.09 1.56 3.97
C ASP A 47 14.13 2.69 3.60
N LEU A 48 12.86 2.56 3.98
CA LEU A 48 11.78 3.44 3.55
C LEU A 48 11.26 4.26 4.73
N ASP A 49 11.37 5.59 4.63
CA ASP A 49 10.81 6.52 5.61
C ASP A 49 9.30 6.76 5.41
N ILE A 50 8.83 6.67 4.16
CA ILE A 50 7.43 6.99 3.80
C ILE A 50 7.00 6.28 2.53
N ILE A 51 5.73 5.85 2.50
CA ILE A 51 5.03 5.44 1.26
C ILE A 51 3.89 6.43 1.00
N LEU A 52 3.87 6.98 -0.22
CA LEU A 52 2.86 7.93 -0.68
C LEU A 52 1.96 7.27 -1.74
N PRO A 53 0.86 6.61 -1.34
CA PRO A 53 -0.06 6.00 -2.29
C PRO A 53 -0.84 7.07 -3.07
N MET A 54 -1.27 6.73 -4.29
CA MET A 54 -2.10 7.63 -5.11
C MET A 54 -3.44 7.98 -4.44
N HIS A 55 -3.96 7.08 -3.61
CA HIS A 55 -5.18 7.26 -2.84
C HIS A 55 -4.95 6.85 -1.39
N GLY A 56 -5.61 7.55 -0.46
CA GLY A 56 -5.49 7.30 0.97
C GLY A 56 -4.38 8.11 1.65
N PRO A 57 -4.13 7.84 2.95
CA PRO A 57 -3.13 8.55 3.73
C PRO A 57 -1.71 8.08 3.41
N ALA A 58 -0.73 8.91 3.75
CA ALA A 58 0.66 8.51 3.75
C ALA A 58 0.92 7.43 4.81
N ILE A 59 1.79 6.47 4.49
CA ILE A 59 2.23 5.44 5.44
C ILE A 59 3.62 5.84 5.91
N THR A 60 3.70 6.30 7.16
CA THR A 60 4.92 6.83 7.78
C THR A 60 5.40 6.01 8.98
N HIS A 61 4.63 4.99 9.36
CA HIS A 61 4.88 4.14 10.53
C HIS A 61 4.66 2.68 10.13
N ASP A 62 5.35 1.76 10.80
CA ASP A 62 5.19 0.31 10.61
C ASP A 62 5.29 -0.18 9.15
N ILE A 63 6.03 0.54 8.29
CA ILE A 63 6.17 0.22 6.86
C ILE A 63 6.58 -1.25 6.64
N PRO A 64 7.52 -1.84 7.40
CA PRO A 64 7.86 -3.26 7.25
C PRO A 64 6.66 -4.20 7.51
N ARG A 65 5.85 -3.91 8.54
CA ARG A 65 4.63 -4.68 8.86
C ARG A 65 3.60 -4.56 7.75
N VAL A 66 3.41 -3.35 7.23
CA VAL A 66 2.45 -3.07 6.15
C VAL A 66 2.83 -3.81 4.87
N LEU A 67 4.10 -3.74 4.46
CA LEU A 67 4.60 -4.47 3.30
C LEU A 67 4.45 -5.99 3.49
N ALA A 68 4.81 -6.52 4.66
CA ALA A 68 4.66 -7.95 4.95
C ALA A 68 3.21 -8.42 4.87
N GLY A 69 2.26 -7.64 5.42
CA GLY A 69 0.83 -7.94 5.35
C GLY A 69 0.29 -7.92 3.93
N ALA A 70 0.67 -6.93 3.12
CA ALA A 70 0.26 -6.84 1.73
C ALA A 70 0.82 -8.00 0.88
N ILE A 71 2.07 -8.41 1.12
CA ILE A 71 2.70 -9.58 0.48
C ILE A 71 1.94 -10.86 0.83
N ALA A 72 1.71 -11.10 2.13
CA ALA A 72 1.00 -12.29 2.60
C ALA A 72 -0.40 -12.40 1.99
N HIS A 73 -1.11 -11.26 1.86
CA HIS A 73 -2.42 -11.24 1.20
C HIS A 73 -2.34 -11.60 -0.28
N CYS A 74 -1.39 -11.01 -1.02
CA CYS A 74 -1.20 -11.31 -2.44
C CYS A 74 -0.85 -12.79 -2.67
N GLU A 75 -0.01 -13.37 -1.81
CA GLU A 75 0.38 -14.78 -1.89
C GLU A 75 -0.77 -15.73 -1.56
N ALA A 76 -1.55 -15.44 -0.52
CA ALA A 76 -2.70 -16.25 -0.12
C ALA A 76 -3.83 -16.23 -1.17
N ALA A 77 -3.99 -15.12 -1.88
CA ALA A 77 -5.04 -14.97 -2.91
C ALA A 77 -4.58 -15.41 -4.32
N ALA A 78 -3.30 -15.74 -4.52
CA ALA A 78 -2.75 -16.20 -5.79
C ALA A 78 -2.69 -17.74 -5.92
N GLY A 79 -2.88 -18.47 -4.82
CA GLY A 79 -2.96 -19.94 -4.78
C GLY A 79 -4.40 -20.44 -4.84
#